data_AF-A0A8T3YQZ0-F1
#
_entry.id   AF-A0A8T3YQZ0-F1
#
_cell.length_a   1.000
_cell.length_b   1.000
_cell.length_c   1.000
_cell.angle_alpha   90.00
_cell.angle_beta   90.00
_cell.angle_gamma   90.00
#
_symmetry.space_group_name_H-M   'P 1'
#
loop_
_entity.id
_entity.type
_entity.pdbx_description
1 polymer ?
#
loop_
_entity_poly.entity_id
_entity_poly.type
_entity_poly.pdbx_seq_one_letter_code
_entity_poly.pdbx_strand_id
1 'polypeptide(L)'
;MANHLTEFQMNHYFGWIQGSGMPSTYVHLSGKDLDGAILKLNGIEQKQDSVVETKPRVCPRCETINRVDSAYCNKCAAILDEKTLLQSQRQHLETQQATTNAHDLMNALMQDTEVRTFLAQRILAMGLKEKLLCKEGT
;
A
#
# COMPACT_ATOMS: atom_id res chain seq x y z
N MET A 1 0.30 -1.28 30.42
CA MET A 1 1.33 -0.39 31.01
C MET A 1 2.32 -1.16 31.87
N ALA A 2 1.87 -1.99 32.83
CA ALA A 2 2.77 -2.85 33.62
C ALA A 2 3.66 -3.78 32.78
N ASN A 3 3.21 -4.23 31.60
CA ASN A 3 4.02 -5.06 30.70
C ASN A 3 5.09 -4.27 29.91
N HIS A 4 5.09 -2.93 29.98
CA HIS A 4 6.00 -2.07 29.21
C HIS A 4 6.91 -1.20 30.09
N LEU A 5 6.54 -0.98 31.36
CA LEU A 5 7.26 -0.12 32.29
C LEU A 5 7.57 -0.87 33.58
N THR A 6 8.80 -0.73 34.08
CA THR A 6 9.17 -1.20 35.43
C THR A 6 8.55 -0.32 36.50
N GLU A 7 8.49 -0.82 37.74
CA GLU A 7 8.01 -0.06 38.89
C GLU A 7 8.72 1.30 39.03
N PHE A 8 10.04 1.30 38.88
CA PHE A 8 10.86 2.51 38.91
C PHE A 8 10.45 3.52 37.83
N GLN A 9 10.21 3.05 36.60
CA GLN A 9 9.78 3.87 35.47
C GLN A 9 8.37 4.44 35.69
N MET A 10 7.46 3.66 36.26
CA MET A 10 6.12 4.13 36.63
C MET A 10 6.19 5.22 37.69
N ASN A 11 6.99 5.01 38.74
CA ASN A 11 7.18 6.02 39.78
C ASN A 11 7.71 7.33 39.21
N HIS A 12 8.68 7.28 38.29
CA HIS A 12 9.19 8.47 37.64
C HIS A 12 8.13 9.15 36.73
N TYR A 13 7.43 8.37 35.90
CA TYR A 13 6.46 8.88 34.93
C TYR A 13 5.22 9.50 35.60
N PHE A 14 4.73 8.88 36.67
CA PHE A 14 3.55 9.35 37.40
C PHE A 14 3.88 10.28 38.58
N GLY A 15 5.17 10.54 38.84
CA GLY A 15 5.62 11.40 39.93
C GLY A 15 5.45 10.80 41.32
N TRP A 16 5.42 9.47 41.44
CA TRP A 16 5.35 8.78 42.72
C TRP A 16 6.72 8.64 43.37
N ILE A 17 6.71 8.53 44.70
CA ILE A 17 7.90 8.27 45.49
C ILE A 17 8.40 6.85 45.18
N GLN A 18 9.71 6.71 44.97
CA GLN A 18 10.33 5.41 44.75
C GLN A 18 10.11 4.48 45.96
N GLY A 19 9.64 3.27 45.71
CA GLY A 19 9.25 2.32 46.76
C GLY A 19 7.88 2.59 47.38
N SER A 20 7.06 3.51 46.82
CA SER A 20 5.65 3.63 47.21
C SER A 20 4.86 2.39 46.77
N GLY A 21 3.78 2.06 47.49
CA GLY A 21 2.86 0.99 47.11
C GLY A 21 1.94 1.31 45.92
N MET A 22 2.08 2.50 45.32
CA MET A 22 1.24 2.95 44.20
C MET A 22 1.30 2.06 42.95
N PRO A 23 2.47 1.52 42.55
CA PRO A 23 2.55 0.63 41.40
C PRO A 23 1.78 -0.68 41.57
N SER A 24 1.58 -1.16 42.80
CA SER A 24 0.84 -2.41 43.08
C SER A 24 -0.62 -2.36 42.64
N THR A 25 -1.20 -1.16 42.46
CA THR A 25 -2.54 -0.97 41.90
C THR A 25 -2.61 -1.29 40.39
N TYR A 26 -1.48 -1.24 39.70
CA TYR A 26 -1.40 -1.41 38.24
C TYR A 26 -0.60 -2.65 37.82
N VAL A 27 0.27 -3.15 38.69
CA VAL A 27 1.10 -4.33 38.45
C VAL A 27 0.39 -5.55 39.02
N HIS A 28 -0.21 -6.33 38.12
CA HIS A 28 -0.72 -7.66 38.41
C HIS A 28 0.00 -8.63 37.49
N LEU A 29 1.08 -9.23 37.97
CA LEU A 29 1.80 -10.27 37.23
C LEU A 29 0.91 -11.52 37.14
N SER A 30 0.51 -11.89 35.93
CA SER A 30 -0.11 -13.20 35.71
C SER A 30 0.98 -14.28 35.72
N GLY A 31 0.66 -15.51 36.12
CA GLY A 31 1.63 -16.62 36.10
C GLY A 31 2.29 -16.82 34.73
N LYS A 32 1.54 -16.55 33.66
CA LYS A 32 2.02 -16.62 32.27
C LYS A 32 3.11 -15.58 31.97
N ASP A 33 3.04 -14.38 32.56
CA ASP A 33 4.05 -13.33 32.38
C ASP A 33 5.36 -13.68 33.12
N LEU A 34 5.24 -14.32 34.29
CA LEU A 34 6.38 -14.82 35.05
C LEU A 34 7.09 -15.95 34.30
N ASP A 35 6.33 -16.91 33.77
CA ASP A 35 6.87 -18.03 32.99
C ASP A 35 7.65 -17.53 31.76
N GLY A 36 7.10 -16.54 31.04
CA GLY A 36 7.78 -15.90 29.92
C GLY A 36 9.10 -15.24 30.30
N ALA A 37 9.13 -14.54 31.45
CA ALA A 37 10.36 -13.91 31.96
C ALA A 37 11.41 -14.94 32.39
N ILE A 38 10.99 -16.01 33.07
CA ILE A 38 11.87 -17.11 33.49
C ILE A 38 12.46 -17.82 32.27
N LEU A 39 11.65 -18.11 31.26
CA LEU A 39 12.11 -18.77 30.04
C LEU A 39 13.11 -17.88 29.28
N LYS A 40 12.87 -16.57 29.22
CA LYS A 40 13.82 -15.60 28.65
C LYS A 40 15.16 -15.59 29.40
N LEU A 41 15.14 -15.62 30.74
CA LEU A 41 16.36 -15.73 31.55
C LEU A 41 17.14 -17.03 31.29
N ASN A 42 16.43 -18.11 30.96
CA ASN A 42 17.03 -19.40 30.60
C ASN A 42 17.39 -19.50 29.10
N GLY A 43 17.36 -18.40 28.35
CA GLY A 43 17.73 -18.35 26.93
C GLY A 43 16.68 -18.93 25.98
N ILE A 44 15.46 -19.17 26.46
CA ILE A 44 14.34 -19.67 25.65
C ILE A 44 13.49 -18.47 25.23
N GLU A 45 13.67 -18.02 23.99
CA GLU A 45 12.81 -16.97 23.41
C GLU A 45 11.45 -17.55 23.02
N GLN A 46 10.42 -17.16 23.76
CA GLN A 46 9.05 -17.34 23.29
C GLN A 46 8.75 -16.29 22.20
N LYS A 47 8.19 -16.73 21.07
CA LYS A 47 7.56 -15.82 20.13
C LYS A 47 6.43 -15.10 20.87
N GLN A 48 6.64 -13.84 21.20
CA GLN A 48 5.55 -12.99 21.62
C GLN A 48 4.57 -12.92 20.45
N ASP A 49 3.28 -13.16 20.74
CA ASP A 49 2.21 -12.85 19.79
C ASP A 49 2.32 -11.34 19.53
N SER A 50 2.96 -10.98 18.42
CA SER A 50 3.06 -9.59 18.03
C SER A 50 1.64 -9.13 17.77
N VAL A 51 1.12 -8.30 18.66
CA VAL A 51 -0.04 -7.48 18.34
C VAL A 51 0.36 -6.75 17.06
N VAL A 52 -0.28 -7.13 15.95
CA VAL A 52 -0.01 -6.54 14.65
C VAL A 52 -0.31 -5.06 14.81
N GLU A 53 0.72 -4.24 15.01
CA GLU A 53 0.58 -2.80 15.08
C GLU A 53 0.02 -2.38 13.73
N THR A 54 -1.28 -2.09 13.69
CA THR A 54 -2.00 -1.60 12.51
C THR A 54 -1.54 -0.16 12.26
N LYS A 55 -0.32 0.00 11.75
CA LYS A 55 0.24 1.30 11.42
C LYS A 55 -0.44 1.83 10.16
N PRO A 56 -0.94 3.08 10.18
CA PRO A 56 -1.43 3.75 8.99
C PRO A 56 -0.38 3.75 7.87
N ARG A 57 -0.83 3.64 6.61
CA ARG A 57 0.07 3.71 5.45
C ARG A 57 0.28 5.15 5.04
N VAL A 58 1.53 5.55 4.79
CA VAL A 58 1.86 6.89 4.26
C VAL A 58 2.05 6.77 2.76
N CYS A 59 1.37 7.62 1.98
CA CYS A 59 1.51 7.63 0.54
C CYS A 59 2.90 8.16 0.13
N PRO A 60 3.70 7.42 -0.67
CA PRO A 60 5.03 7.88 -1.09
C PRO A 60 4.99 9.01 -2.13
N ARG A 61 3.82 9.28 -2.74
CA ARG A 61 3.65 10.32 -3.78
C ARG A 61 3.22 11.67 -3.21
N CYS A 62 2.31 11.67 -2.24
CA CYS A 62 1.68 12.90 -1.74
C CYS A 62 1.60 12.97 -0.20
N GLU A 63 2.29 12.05 0.48
CA GLU A 63 2.47 11.99 1.94
C GLU A 63 1.18 11.89 2.77
N THR A 64 0.04 11.65 2.11
CA THR A 64 -1.23 11.51 2.82
C THR A 64 -1.26 10.20 3.61
N ILE A 65 -1.75 10.28 4.85
CA ILE A 65 -1.96 9.14 5.74
C ILE A 65 -3.25 8.43 5.34
N ASN A 66 -3.15 7.16 5.02
CA ASN A 66 -4.24 6.29 4.59
C ASN A 66 -4.46 5.16 5.60
N ARG A 67 -5.60 4.47 5.49
CA ARG A 67 -5.88 3.31 6.33
C ARG A 67 -4.92 2.17 6.01
N VAL A 68 -4.76 1.25 6.95
CA VAL A 68 -3.84 0.10 6.85
C VAL A 68 -4.21 -0.83 5.70
N ASP A 69 -5.50 -0.91 5.38
CA ASP A 69 -6.13 -1.74 4.35
C ASP A 69 -6.37 -1.01 3.02
N SER A 70 -5.98 0.27 2.91
CA SER A 70 -6.18 1.04 1.67
C SER A 70 -5.24 0.56 0.55
N ALA A 71 -5.83 0.03 -0.54
CA ALA A 71 -5.08 -0.32 -1.75
C ALA A 71 -4.62 0.90 -2.56
N TYR A 72 -5.35 2.02 -2.44
CA TYR A 72 -5.11 3.27 -3.14
C TYR A 72 -5.07 4.45 -2.18
N CYS A 73 -4.35 5.51 -2.56
CA CYS A 73 -4.36 6.77 -1.84
C CYS A 73 -5.66 7.53 -2.10
N ASN A 74 -6.33 7.95 -1.01
CA ASN A 74 -7.55 8.75 -1.07
C ASN A 74 -7.38 10.15 -1.70
N LYS A 75 -6.15 10.69 -1.77
CA LYS A 75 -5.87 12.03 -2.32
C LYS A 75 -5.40 12.00 -3.76
N CYS A 76 -4.44 11.14 -4.10
CA CYS A 76 -3.79 11.15 -5.42
C CYS A 76 -3.97 9.85 -6.23
N ALA A 77 -4.78 8.92 -5.73
CA ALA A 77 -5.05 7.62 -6.34
C ALA A 77 -3.81 6.74 -6.60
N ALA A 78 -2.66 7.06 -6.01
CA ALA A 78 -1.48 6.21 -6.09
C ALA A 78 -1.73 4.85 -5.42
N ILE A 79 -1.23 3.77 -6.01
CA ILE A 79 -1.32 2.42 -5.45
C ILE A 79 -0.42 2.34 -4.21
N LEU A 80 -0.97 1.86 -3.09
CA LEU A 80 -0.28 1.72 -1.80
C LEU A 80 -0.06 0.25 -1.41
N ASP A 81 -0.80 -0.66 -2.03
CA ASP A 81 -0.71 -2.09 -1.79
C ASP A 81 0.12 -2.79 -2.88
N GLU A 82 1.09 -3.59 -2.45
CA GLU A 82 2.04 -4.26 -3.33
C GLU A 82 1.35 -5.28 -4.26
N LYS A 83 0.35 -6.02 -3.77
CA LYS A 83 -0.37 -7.00 -4.58
C LYS A 83 -1.14 -6.30 -5.70
N THR A 84 -1.80 -5.20 -5.35
CA THR A 84 -2.52 -4.34 -6.30
C THR A 84 -1.57 -3.74 -7.33
N LEU A 85 -0.36 -3.33 -6.93
CA LEU A 85 0.65 -2.81 -7.83
C LEU A 85 1.06 -3.87 -8.87
N LEU A 86 1.43 -5.07 -8.41
CA LEU A 86 1.83 -6.17 -9.29
C LEU A 86 0.72 -6.59 -10.25
N GLN A 87 -0.53 -6.63 -9.78
CA GLN A 87 -1.68 -6.94 -10.63
C GLN A 87 -1.88 -5.88 -11.72
N SER A 88 -1.84 -4.60 -11.35
CA SER A 88 -1.98 -3.50 -12.31
C SER A 88 -0.87 -3.52 -13.36
N GLN A 89 0.37 -3.82 -12.96
CA GLN A 89 1.50 -3.96 -13.87
C GLN A 89 1.30 -5.13 -14.83
N ARG A 90 0.84 -6.28 -14.34
CA ARG A 90 0.55 -7.45 -15.19
C ARG A 90 -0.52 -7.14 -16.23
N GLN A 91 -1.63 -6.54 -15.82
CA GLN A 91 -2.71 -6.14 -16.73
C GLN A 91 -2.22 -5.14 -17.79
N HIS A 92 -1.38 -4.19 -17.39
CA HIS A 92 -0.81 -3.22 -18.32
C HIS A 92 0.11 -3.88 -19.35
N LEU A 93 0.93 -4.86 -18.94
CA LEU A 93 1.79 -5.62 -19.85
C LEU A 93 0.98 -6.49 -20.83
N GLU A 94 -0.05 -7.19 -20.35
CA GLU A 94 -0.95 -8.00 -21.18
C GLU A 94 -1.67 -7.13 -22.23
N THR A 95 -2.19 -5.98 -21.80
CA THR A 95 -2.86 -5.02 -22.70
C THR A 95 -1.89 -4.45 -23.72
N GLN A 96 -0.68 -4.06 -23.29
CA GLN A 96 0.35 -3.57 -24.19
C GLN A 96 0.67 -4.61 -25.27
N GLN A 97 0.93 -5.87 -24.89
CA GLN A 97 1.24 -6.94 -25.84
C GLN A 97 0.11 -7.17 -26.86
N ALA A 98 -1.15 -7.14 -26.42
CA ALA A 98 -2.29 -7.25 -27.32
C ALA A 98 -2.38 -6.07 -28.31
N THR A 99 -2.06 -4.86 -27.85
CA THR A 99 -2.06 -3.67 -28.71
C THR A 99 -0.87 -3.60 -29.66
N THR A 100 0.30 -4.15 -29.31
CA THR A 100 1.51 -4.10 -30.15
C THR A 100 1.26 -4.76 -31.50
N ASN A 101 0.64 -5.94 -31.53
CA ASN A 101 0.38 -6.67 -32.78
C ASN A 101 -0.59 -5.89 -33.69
N ALA A 102 -1.64 -5.31 -33.12
CA ALA A 102 -2.60 -4.50 -33.88
C ALA A 102 -1.97 -3.19 -34.37
N HIS A 103 -1.13 -2.57 -33.54
CA HIS A 103 -0.41 -1.35 -33.88
C HIS A 103 0.61 -1.57 -34.99
N ASP A 104 1.38 -2.66 -34.94
CA ASP A 104 2.37 -3.02 -35.96
C ASP A 104 1.69 -3.40 -37.28
N LEU A 105 0.61 -4.18 -37.22
CA LEU A 105 -0.20 -4.49 -38.40
C LEU A 105 -0.81 -3.23 -39.02
N MET A 106 -1.39 -2.35 -38.20
CA MET A 106 -1.99 -1.10 -38.68
C MET A 106 -0.93 -0.18 -39.29
N ASN A 107 0.26 -0.10 -38.69
CA ASN A 107 1.38 0.67 -39.25
C ASN A 107 1.81 0.12 -40.61
N ALA A 108 1.89 -1.20 -40.78
CA ALA A 108 2.19 -1.81 -42.07
C ALA A 108 1.09 -1.50 -43.11
N LEU A 109 -0.19 -1.64 -42.74
CA LEU A 109 -1.32 -1.32 -43.62
C LEU A 109 -1.35 0.16 -44.04
N MET A 110 -0.92 1.08 -43.17
CA MET A 110 -0.85 2.51 -43.46
C MET A 110 0.27 2.91 -44.43
N GLN A 111 1.25 2.03 -44.69
CA GLN A 111 2.27 2.25 -45.72
C GLN A 111 1.70 2.09 -47.13
N ASP A 112 0.61 1.34 -47.28
CA ASP A 112 -0.09 1.19 -48.55
C ASP A 112 -0.92 2.45 -48.86
N THR A 113 -0.76 2.96 -50.08
CA THR A 113 -1.39 4.21 -50.51
C THR A 113 -2.89 4.04 -50.75
N GLU A 114 -3.31 2.89 -51.26
CA GLU A 114 -4.72 2.57 -51.52
C GLU A 114 -5.47 2.45 -50.18
N VAL A 115 -4.91 1.68 -49.24
CA VAL A 115 -5.48 1.50 -47.90
C VAL A 115 -5.59 2.84 -47.17
N ARG A 116 -4.56 3.69 -47.22
CA ARG A 116 -4.58 5.01 -46.58
C ARG A 116 -5.68 5.91 -47.13
N THR A 117 -5.87 5.94 -48.44
CA THR A 117 -6.91 6.76 -49.07
C THR A 117 -8.32 6.26 -48.72
N PHE A 118 -8.52 4.95 -48.72
CA PHE A 118 -9.77 4.32 -48.30
C PHE A 118 -10.11 4.64 -46.84
N LEU A 119 -9.15 4.49 -45.94
CA LEU A 119 -9.33 4.80 -44.52
C LEU A 119 -9.64 6.28 -44.30
N ALA A 120 -8.94 7.19 -44.98
CA ALA A 120 -9.21 8.63 -44.90
C ALA A 120 -10.64 8.99 -45.32
N GLN A 121 -11.12 8.39 -46.43
CA GLN A 121 -12.50 8.57 -46.88
C GLN A 121 -13.51 8.04 -45.86
N ARG A 122 -13.25 6.87 -45.26
CA ARG A 122 -14.14 6.27 -44.27
C ARG A 122 -14.17 7.02 -42.95
N ILE A 123 -13.03 7.54 -42.48
CA ILE A 123 -12.95 8.40 -41.30
C ILE A 123 -13.81 9.65 -41.47
N LEU A 124 -13.76 10.28 -42.66
CA LEU A 124 -14.60 11.43 -42.98
C LEU A 124 -16.09 11.06 -43.05
N ALA A 125 -16.42 9.95 -43.71
CA ALA A 125 -17.81 9.48 -43.83
C ALA A 125 -18.44 9.11 -42.47
N MET A 126 -17.65 8.61 -41.52
CA MET A 126 -18.10 8.25 -40.17
C MET A 126 -18.05 9.43 -39.18
N GLY A 127 -17.64 10.63 -39.61
CA GLY A 127 -17.54 11.80 -38.73
C GLY A 127 -16.48 11.66 -37.63
N LEU A 128 -15.52 10.75 -37.78
CA LEU A 128 -14.50 10.46 -36.75
C LEU A 128 -13.35 11.46 -36.74
N LYS A 129 -13.35 12.42 -37.67
CA LYS A 129 -12.33 13.47 -37.80
C LYS A 129 -12.12 14.25 -36.49
N GLU A 130 -13.20 14.57 -35.79
CA GLU A 130 -13.16 15.37 -34.56
C GLU A 130 -12.54 14.60 -33.39
N LYS A 131 -12.84 13.30 -33.25
CA LYS A 131 -12.27 12.44 -32.20
C LYS A 131 -10.77 12.20 -32.37
N LEU A 132 -10.25 12.25 -33.59
CA LEU A 132 -8.81 12.09 -33.89
C LEU A 132 -8.00 13.37 -33.68
N LEU A 133 -8.66 14.55 -33.71
CA LEU A 133 -8.02 15.85 -33.53
C LEU A 133 -8.08 16.36 -32.08
N CYS A 134 -8.95 15.78 -31.25
CA CYS A 134 -8.93 16.01 -29.81
C CYS A 134 -7.67 15.38 -29.20
N LYS A 135 -6.56 16.13 -29.20
CA LYS A 135 -5.54 15.96 -28.17
C LYS A 135 -6.25 16.17 -26.84
N GLU A 136 -6.47 15.11 -26.09
CA GLU A 136 -6.92 15.21 -24.70
C GLU A 136 -5.87 16.02 -23.94
N GLY A 137 -6.21 17.28 -23.68
CA GLY A 137 -5.39 18.28 -23.05
C GLY A 137 -6.28 19.11 -22.14
N THR A 138 -6.68 18.50 -21.03
CA THR A 138 -7.01 19.14 -19.75
C THR A 138 -6.69 18.14 -18.66
#